data_AF-A0A398A6K0-F1
#
_entry.id   AF-A0A398A6K0-F1
#
_cell.length_a   1.000
_cell.length_b   1.000
_cell.length_c   1.000
_cell.angle_alpha   90.00
_cell.angle_beta   90.00
_cell.angle_gamma   90.00
#
_symmetry.space_group_name_H-M   'P 1'
#
loop_
_entity.id
_entity.type
_entity.pdbx_description
1 polymer ?
#
loop_
_entity_poly.entity_id
_entity_poly.type
_entity_poly.pdbx_seq_one_letter_code
_entity_poly.pdbx_strand_id
1 'polypeptide(L)' 'MPAQKIQLACLILILAFFLLFSRSTATCHYRFPPSGPCKHDDGCKNVCTKPPEVPKFLACITSAPMFGKCCCLVRP' A
#
# COMPACT_ATOMS: atom_id res chain seq x y z
N MET A 1 14.61 -30.68 31.40
CA MET A 1 13.97 -29.38 31.09
C MET A 1 14.74 -28.49 30.07
N PRO A 2 15.34 -28.98 28.96
CA PRO A 2 15.97 -28.11 27.95
C PRO A 2 15.07 -27.77 26.73
N ALA A 3 14.14 -28.66 26.35
CA ALA A 3 13.34 -28.52 25.12
C ALA A 3 12.34 -27.34 25.15
N GLN A 4 11.77 -27.06 26.33
CA GLN A 4 10.77 -25.99 26.52
C GLN A 4 11.37 -24.59 26.29
N LYS A 5 12.66 -24.40 26.59
CA LYS A 5 13.35 -23.11 26.48
C LYS A 5 13.63 -22.72 25.03
N ILE A 6 13.89 -23.71 24.18
CA ILE A 6 14.12 -23.53 22.74
C ILE A 6 12.79 -23.20 22.04
N GLN A 7 11.72 -23.87 22.44
CA GLN A 7 10.38 -23.66 21.89
C GLN A 7 9.86 -22.24 22.16
N LEU A 8 10.14 -21.69 23.34
CA LEU A 8 9.77 -20.32 23.71
C LEU A 8 10.55 -19.26 22.92
N ALA A 9 11.86 -19.47 22.71
CA ALA A 9 12.69 -18.57 21.92
C ALA A 9 12.26 -18.51 20.45
N CYS A 10 11.90 -19.66 19.86
CA CYS A 10 11.34 -19.70 18.51
C CYS A 10 10.01 -18.95 18.41
N LEU A 11 9.12 -19.09 19.39
CA LEU A 11 7.83 -18.40 19.39
C LEU A 11 7.99 -16.87 19.46
N ILE A 12 8.95 -16.39 20.27
CA ILE A 12 9.27 -14.96 20.40
C ILE A 12 9.84 -14.40 19.10
N LEU A 13 10.74 -15.14 18.43
CA LEU A 13 11.30 -14.76 17.13
C LEU A 13 10.23 -14.62 16.04
N ILE A 14 9.26 -15.54 16.01
CA ILE A 14 8.13 -15.50 15.07
C ILE A 14 7.23 -14.30 15.36
N LEU A 15 6.86 -14.07 16.64
CA LEU A 15 6.05 -12.90 17.01
C LEU A 15 6.75 -11.58 16.69
N ALA A 16 8.05 -11.48 16.98
CA ALA A 16 8.84 -10.29 16.65
C ALA A 16 8.88 -10.04 15.14
N PHE A 17 9.01 -11.09 14.33
CA PHE A 17 8.94 -10.98 12.88
C PHE A 17 7.58 -10.43 12.41
N PHE A 18 6.47 -10.96 12.92
CA PHE A 18 5.11 -10.46 12.59
C PHE A 18 4.87 -9.01 13.04
N LEU A 19 5.35 -8.63 14.22
CA LEU A 19 5.24 -7.25 14.72
C LEU A 19 6.12 -6.28 13.93
N LEU A 20 7.31 -6.70 13.51
CA LEU A 20 8.21 -5.89 12.66
C LEU A 20 7.68 -5.75 11.23
N PHE A 21 7.00 -6.77 10.70
CA PHE A 21 6.39 -6.75 9.36
C PHE A 21 5.06 -6.00 9.28
N SER A 22 4.49 -5.53 10.40
CA SER A 22 3.25 -4.71 10.40
C SER A 22 3.44 -3.30 9.82
N ARG A 23 4.53 -3.01 9.11
CA ARG A 23 4.85 -1.67 8.60
C ARG A 23 4.39 -1.44 7.17
N SER A 24 3.31 -0.67 7.09
CA SER A 24 2.94 0.31 6.06
C SER A 24 1.58 0.00 5.43
N THR A 25 0.50 0.27 6.19
CA THR A 25 -0.85 0.42 5.63
C THR A 25 -0.91 1.73 4.85
N ALA A 26 -0.19 1.79 3.73
CA ALA A 26 -0.36 2.87 2.79
C ALA A 26 -1.69 2.61 2.07
N THR A 27 -2.71 3.40 2.39
CA THR A 27 -4.06 3.21 1.85
C THR A 27 -4.14 3.89 0.49
N CYS A 28 -4.55 3.12 -0.53
CA CYS A 28 -4.82 3.65 -1.87
C CYS A 28 -6.25 4.21 -1.93
N HIS A 29 -6.38 5.53 -2.12
CA HIS A 29 -7.63 6.14 -2.52
C HIS A 29 -7.76 6.06 -4.04
N TYR A 30 -8.66 5.21 -4.53
CA TYR A 30 -8.85 5.04 -5.97
C TYR A 30 -9.68 6.17 -6.56
N ARG A 31 -9.13 6.86 -7.57
CA ARG A 31 -9.82 7.95 -8.27
C ARG A 31 -9.79 7.72 -9.77
N PHE A 32 -10.86 8.12 -10.45
CA PHE A 32 -10.85 8.20 -11.90
C PHE A 32 -10.20 9.50 -12.36
N PRO A 33 -9.29 9.46 -13.34
CA PRO A 33 -8.81 10.67 -13.99
C PRO A 33 -9.97 11.37 -14.73
N PRO A 34 -10.01 12.71 -14.76
CA PRO A 34 -11.03 13.46 -15.50
C PRO A 34 -10.91 13.27 -17.03
N SER A 35 -9.73 12.90 -17.53
CA SER A 35 -9.44 12.61 -18.93
C SER A 35 -9.90 11.21 -19.38
N GLY A 36 -10.54 10.44 -18.51
CA GLY A 36 -10.92 9.04 -18.76
C GLY A 36 -9.97 8.04 -18.07
N PRO A 37 -10.14 6.73 -18.30
CA PRO A 37 -9.32 5.71 -17.65
C PRO A 37 -7.84 5.90 -17.94
N CYS A 38 -7.01 5.86 -16.90
CA CYS A 38 -5.56 5.94 -17.06
C CYS A 38 -5.03 4.69 -17.79
N LYS A 39 -4.01 4.88 -18.62
CA LYS A 39 -3.26 3.78 -19.26
C LYS A 39 -1.85 3.64 -18.69
N HIS A 40 -1.33 4.74 -18.17
CA HIS A 40 0.03 4.90 -17.66
C HIS A 40 0.00 5.85 -16.45
N ASP A 41 1.05 5.81 -15.63
CA ASP A 41 1.12 6.56 -14.36
C ASP A 41 1.08 8.08 -14.55
N ASP A 42 1.55 8.60 -15.69
CA ASP A 42 1.48 10.02 -16.04
C ASP A 42 0.03 10.53 -16.12
N GLY A 43 -0.93 9.66 -16.46
CA GLY A 43 -2.36 9.98 -16.42
C GLY A 43 -2.87 10.31 -15.02
N CYS A 44 -2.11 10.01 -13.97
CA CYS A 44 -2.44 10.28 -12.58
C CYS A 44 -1.79 11.55 -12.02
N LYS A 45 -0.93 12.25 -12.79
CA LYS A 45 -0.05 13.35 -12.32
C LYS A 45 -0.76 14.49 -11.59
N ASN A 46 -2.04 14.72 -11.90
CA ASN A 46 -2.85 15.79 -11.29
C ASN A 46 -4.15 15.26 -10.64
N VAL A 47 -4.26 13.94 -10.41
CA VAL A 47 -5.47 13.33 -9.84
C VAL A 47 -5.45 13.38 -8.31
N CYS A 48 -4.27 13.16 -7.72
CA CYS A 48 -4.06 13.05 -6.28
C CYS A 48 -3.64 14.38 -5.66
N THR A 49 -4.53 15.37 -5.71
CA THR A 49 -4.27 16.75 -5.29
C THR A 49 -4.92 17.12 -3.96
N LYS A 50 -5.69 16.21 -3.34
CA LYS A 50 -6.39 16.51 -2.09
C LYS A 50 -5.56 16.05 -0.89
N PRO A 51 -5.36 16.87 0.16
CA PRO A 51 -4.82 16.39 1.43
C PRO A 51 -5.72 15.27 1.97
N PRO A 52 -5.19 14.17 2.55
CA PRO A 52 -3.80 13.85 2.89
C PRO A 52 -3.02 13.02 1.84
N GLU A 53 -3.38 13.08 0.56
CA GLU A 53 -2.75 12.28 -0.51
C GLU A 53 -1.32 12.75 -0.80
N VAL A 54 -0.43 11.82 -1.15
CA VAL A 54 0.96 12.12 -1.56
C VAL A 54 0.97 12.50 -3.05
N PRO A 55 1.15 13.78 -3.42
CA PRO A 55 1.00 14.25 -4.80
C PRO A 55 2.08 13.72 -5.76
N LYS A 56 3.17 13.15 -5.24
CA LYS A 56 4.26 12.55 -6.03
C LYS A 56 4.03 11.08 -6.36
N PHE A 57 3.07 10.41 -5.72
CA PHE A 57 2.81 9.01 -5.99
C PHE A 57 1.81 8.88 -7.14
N LEU A 58 2.28 8.38 -8.27
CA LEU A 58 1.51 8.22 -9.49
C LEU A 58 1.46 6.72 -9.80
N ALA A 59 0.28 6.12 -9.65
CA ALA A 59 0.08 4.70 -9.95
C ALA A 59 -1.24 4.53 -10.69
N CYS A 60 -1.17 4.09 -11.93
CA CYS A 60 -2.31 3.70 -12.73
C CYS A 60 -2.58 2.20 -12.59
N ILE A 61 -3.81 1.84 -12.21
CA ILE A 61 -4.21 0.46 -12.11
C ILE A 61 -4.66 -0.04 -13.48
N THR A 62 -3.88 -0.94 -14.06
CA THR A 62 -4.16 -1.57 -15.36
C THR A 62 -4.78 -2.96 -15.22
N SER A 63 -5.12 -3.38 -14.00
CA SER A 63 -5.75 -4.67 -13.71
C SER A 63 -7.19 -4.51 -13.23
N ALA A 64 -8.03 -5.51 -13.53
CA ALA A 64 -9.38 -5.61 -12.96
C ALA A 64 -9.30 -5.86 -11.44
N PRO A 65 -10.26 -5.35 -10.63
CA PRO A 65 -11.48 -4.63 -11.01
C PRO A 65 -11.32 -3.10 -11.09
N MET A 66 -10.16 -2.55 -10.73
CA MET A 66 -9.93 -1.10 -10.64
C MET A 66 -9.28 -0.52 -11.91
N PHE A 67 -9.46 -1.19 -13.05
CA PHE A 67 -8.85 -0.82 -14.33
C PHE A 67 -9.10 0.64 -14.68
N GLY A 68 -8.05 1.36 -15.03
CA GLY A 68 -8.09 2.76 -15.43
C GLY A 68 -8.25 3.76 -14.27
N LYS A 69 -8.16 3.31 -13.01
CA LYS A 69 -8.16 4.20 -11.84
C LYS A 69 -6.74 4.49 -11.38
N CYS A 70 -6.55 5.67 -10.81
CA CYS A 70 -5.33 6.05 -10.12
C CYS A 70 -5.40 5.67 -8.65
N CYS A 71 -4.34 5.07 -8.10
CA CYS A 71 -4.16 4.98 -6.65
C CYS A 71 -3.51 6.26 -6.13
N CYS A 72 -4.25 7.01 -5.32
CA CYS A 72 -3.71 8.12 -4.53
C CYS A 72 -3.28 7.59 -3.17
N LEU A 73 -1.97 7.50 -2.97
CA LEU A 73 -1.41 6.99 -1.73
C LEU A 73 -1.66 7.98 -0.59
N VAL A 74 -2.34 7.52 0.45
CA VAL A 74 -2.46 8.24 1.71
C VAL A 74 -1.46 7.62 2.68
N ARG A 75 -0.53 8.44 3.19
CA ARG A 75 0.25 8.02 4.36
C ARG A 75 -0.62 8.24 5.60
N PRO A 76 -0.69 7.25 6.52
CA PRO A 76 -1.29 7.44 7.83
C PRO A 76 -0.52 8.49 8.65
#